data_AF-A0ABD5DXM3-F1
#
_entry.id   AF-A0ABD5DXM3-F1
#
_cell.length_a   1.000
_cell.length_b   1.000
_cell.length_c   1.000
_cell.angle_alpha   90.00
_cell.angle_beta   90.00
_cell.angle_gamma   90.00
#
_symmetry.space_group_name_H-M   'P 1'
#
loop_
_entity.id
_entity.type
_entity.pdbx_description
1 polymer ?
#
loop_
_entity_poly.entity_id
_entity_poly.type
_entity_poly.pdbx_seq_one_letter_code
_entity_poly.pdbx_strand_id
1 'polypeptide(L)'
;HKTFCIPHGGGGPGMGPIGVKAHLAPFVPGHSVVQIEGMLTRQGAVSAAPFGSASILPISWMYIRMMGAEGLKQARQNAILNANYIA
;
A
#
# COMPACT_ATOMS: atom_id res chain seq x y z
N HIS A 1 -4.96 -3.25 -4.39
CA HIS A 1 -5.63 -4.38 -5.07
C HIS A 1 -5.22 -4.49 -6.55
N LYS A 2 -3.98 -4.11 -6.87
CA LYS A 2 -3.42 -4.15 -8.24
C LYS A 2 -1.98 -4.62 -8.13
N THR A 3 -1.02 -3.68 -8.08
CA THR A 3 0.42 -3.93 -8.05
C THR A 3 0.89 -4.92 -7.00
N PHE A 4 0.35 -4.86 -5.78
CA PHE A 4 0.77 -5.69 -4.64
C PHE A 4 -0.27 -6.74 -4.24
N CYS A 5 -0.90 -7.38 -5.23
CA CYS A 5 -1.58 -8.67 -5.13
C CYS A 5 -2.83 -8.79 -4.24
N ILE A 6 -3.27 -7.75 -3.52
CA ILE A 6 -4.61 -7.76 -2.90
C ILE A 6 -5.65 -8.05 -4.01
N PRO A 7 -6.57 -9.02 -3.82
CA PRO A 7 -7.51 -9.44 -4.86
C PRO A 7 -8.51 -8.33 -5.21
N HIS A 8 -9.03 -8.38 -6.44
CA HIS A 8 -9.99 -7.38 -6.94
C HIS A 8 -11.42 -7.58 -6.39
N GLY A 9 -11.81 -8.82 -6.06
CA GLY A 9 -13.10 -9.15 -5.43
C GLY A 9 -14.35 -8.60 -6.13
N GLY A 10 -14.31 -8.41 -7.46
CA GLY A 10 -15.44 -7.86 -8.22
C GLY A 10 -15.68 -6.35 -8.06
N GLY A 11 -14.73 -5.61 -7.46
CA GLY A 11 -14.86 -4.16 -7.22
C GLY A 11 -14.25 -3.68 -5.89
N GLY A 12 -13.71 -4.59 -5.08
CA GLY A 12 -13.07 -4.32 -3.79
C GLY A 12 -12.84 -5.63 -3.02
N PRO A 13 -12.07 -5.63 -1.93
CA PRO A 13 -11.57 -4.45 -1.22
C PRO A 13 -10.25 -3.89 -1.78
N GLY A 14 -9.90 -2.67 -1.38
CA GLY A 14 -8.66 -2.00 -1.74
C GLY A 14 -7.95 -1.38 -0.55
N MET A 15 -6.63 -1.23 -0.69
CA MET A 15 -5.80 -0.38 0.18
C MET A 15 -4.95 0.53 -0.69
N GLY A 16 -4.84 1.79 -0.28
CA GLY A 16 -4.06 2.84 -0.96
C GLY A 16 -3.17 3.59 0.02
N PRO A 17 -2.13 2.96 0.59
CA PRO A 17 -1.20 3.65 1.48
C PRO A 17 -0.43 4.74 0.72
N ILE A 18 -0.15 5.86 1.39
CA ILE A 18 0.66 6.95 0.86
C ILE A 18 2.06 6.93 1.48
N GLY A 19 3.09 7.00 0.63
CA GLY A 19 4.44 7.34 1.06
C GLY A 19 4.70 8.82 0.79
N VAL A 20 5.14 9.57 1.80
CA VAL A 20 5.40 11.02 1.67
C VAL A 20 6.87 11.34 1.96
N LYS A 21 7.37 12.45 1.41
CA LYS A 21 8.69 12.98 1.79
C LYS A 21 8.65 13.52 3.22
N ALA A 22 9.82 13.58 3.88
CA ALA A 22 9.92 13.91 5.31
C ALA A 22 9.25 15.23 5.71
N HIS A 23 9.34 16.28 4.89
CA HIS A 23 8.69 17.57 5.18
C HIS A 23 7.16 17.50 5.17
N LEU A 24 6.57 16.47 4.56
CA LEU A 24 5.13 16.23 4.57
C LEU A 24 4.67 15.32 5.71
N ALA A 25 5.60 14.64 6.39
CA ALA A 25 5.27 13.70 7.47
C ALA A 25 4.41 14.33 8.59
N PRO A 26 4.60 15.60 9.00
CA PRO A 26 3.74 16.24 10.00
C PRO A 26 2.29 16.49 9.54
N PHE A 27 2.00 16.36 8.24
CA PHE A 27 0.69 16.63 7.65
C PHE A 27 -0.05 15.36 7.18
N VAL A 28 0.48 14.17 7.48
CA VAL A 28 -0.25 12.92 7.18
C VAL A 28 -1.50 12.80 8.07
N PRO A 29 -2.54 12.06 7.64
CA PRO A 29 -3.73 11.82 8.46
C PRO A 29 -3.43 11.11 9.77
N GLY A 30 -4.07 11.55 10.86
CA GLY A 30 -4.08 10.86 12.15
C GLY A 30 -5.33 10.03 12.36
N HIS A 31 -5.63 9.70 13.62
CA HIS A 31 -6.88 9.07 14.01
C HIS A 31 -7.38 9.62 15.36
N SER A 32 -8.68 9.83 15.51
CA SER A 32 -9.26 10.48 16.71
C SER A 32 -9.28 9.57 17.94
N VAL A 33 -9.39 8.25 17.74
CA VAL A 33 -9.52 7.26 18.82
C VAL A 33 -8.19 6.58 19.17
N VAL A 34 -7.31 6.40 18.18
CA VAL A 34 -6.06 5.63 18.34
C VAL A 34 -4.91 6.56 18.02
N GLN A 35 -4.11 6.89 19.03
CA GLN A 35 -2.88 7.64 18.84
C GLN A 35 -1.84 6.73 18.19
N ILE A 36 -1.27 7.15 17.06
CA ILE A 36 -0.25 6.38 16.35
C ILE A 36 1.11 6.94 16.78
N GLU A 37 1.89 6.11 17.48
CA GLU A 37 3.20 6.51 18.00
C GLU A 37 4.16 6.95 16.88
N GLY A 38 4.91 8.03 17.12
CA GLY A 38 5.85 8.58 16.13
C GLY A 38 5.19 9.39 15.01
N MET A 39 3.87 9.49 14.96
CA MET A 39 3.16 10.38 14.05
C MET A 39 2.86 11.73 14.72
N LEU A 40 3.36 12.81 14.13
CA LEU A 40 3.03 14.20 14.51
C LEU A 40 1.64 14.61 13.98
N THR A 41 0.65 13.71 14.06
CA THR A 41 -0.62 13.88 13.35
C THR A 41 -1.55 14.82 14.11
N ARG A 42 -1.56 16.09 13.68
CA ARG A 42 -2.61 17.06 14.05
C ARG A 42 -3.81 17.01 13.10
N GLN A 43 -3.71 16.24 12.02
CA GLN A 43 -4.73 16.15 10.99
C GLN A 43 -5.81 15.15 11.36
N GLY A 44 -7.02 15.40 10.89
CA GLY A 44 -8.17 14.53 11.11
C GLY A 44 -8.02 13.15 10.48
N ALA A 45 -8.95 12.26 10.84
CA ALA A 45 -9.05 10.93 10.27
C ALA A 45 -9.69 10.99 8.87
N VAL A 46 -9.09 10.27 7.92
CA VAL A 46 -9.66 10.06 6.57
C VAL A 46 -10.32 8.68 6.42
N SER A 47 -10.27 7.86 7.46
CA SER A 47 -10.83 6.51 7.51
C SER A 47 -11.28 6.20 8.94
N ALA A 48 -12.31 5.35 9.08
CA ALA A 48 -12.92 5.05 10.37
C ALA A 48 -12.04 4.18 11.30
N ALA A 49 -11.05 3.48 10.74
CA ALA A 49 -10.04 2.74 11.48
C ALA A 49 -8.65 3.30 11.14
N PRO A 50 -7.70 3.34 12.09
CA PRO A 50 -6.40 4.02 11.93
C PRO A 50 -5.55 3.48 10.76
N PHE A 51 -5.73 2.22 10.39
CA PHE A 51 -5.00 1.57 9.29
C PHE A 51 -5.95 1.03 8.19
N GLY A 52 -7.19 1.52 8.14
CA GLY A 52 -8.20 1.05 7.20
C GLY A 52 -8.47 -0.46 7.33
N SER A 53 -8.54 -1.16 6.20
CA SER A 53 -8.71 -2.63 6.15
C SER A 53 -7.40 -3.36 6.48
N ALA A 54 -6.96 -3.30 7.74
CA ALA A 54 -5.67 -3.83 8.17
C ALA A 54 -5.49 -5.33 7.91
N SER A 55 -6.57 -6.12 7.96
CA SER A 55 -6.54 -7.59 7.80
C SER A 55 -6.05 -8.07 6.43
N ILE A 56 -6.10 -7.22 5.40
CA ILE A 56 -5.65 -7.57 4.04
C ILE A 56 -4.22 -7.10 3.71
N LEU A 57 -3.61 -6.29 4.58
CA LEU A 57 -2.21 -5.85 4.43
C LEU A 57 -1.19 -7.01 4.39
N PRO A 58 -1.39 -8.13 5.14
CA PRO A 58 -0.51 -9.29 5.03
C PRO A 58 -0.35 -9.85 3.62
N ILE A 59 -1.35 -9.67 2.72
CA ILE A 59 -1.25 -10.14 1.33
C ILE A 59 -0.10 -9.43 0.60
N SER A 60 -0.07 -8.09 0.66
CA SER A 60 1.00 -7.30 0.05
C SER A 60 2.34 -7.51 0.75
N TRP A 61 2.33 -7.66 2.07
CA TRP A 61 3.54 -7.96 2.84
C TRP A 61 4.17 -9.31 2.42
N MET A 62 3.35 -10.36 2.34
CA MET A 62 3.78 -11.70 1.91
C MET A 62 4.34 -11.66 0.48
N TYR A 63 3.65 -10.99 -0.45
CA TYR A 63 4.14 -10.85 -1.82
C TYR A 63 5.54 -10.21 -1.85
N ILE A 64 5.73 -9.08 -1.18
CA ILE A 64 7.02 -8.39 -1.13
C ILE A 64 8.10 -9.29 -0.50
N ARG A 65 7.77 -9.98 0.61
CA ARG A 65 8.71 -10.85 1.33
C ARG A 65 9.13 -12.09 0.56
N MET A 66 8.20 -12.72 -0.15
CA MET A 66 8.48 -13.92 -0.95
C MET A 66 9.21 -13.60 -2.25
N MET A 67 8.87 -12.48 -2.90
CA MET A 67 9.53 -12.09 -4.15
C MET A 67 10.94 -11.56 -3.90
N GLY A 68 11.15 -10.85 -2.79
CA GLY A 68 12.40 -10.13 -2.54
C GLY A 68 12.69 -9.06 -3.61
N ALA A 69 13.84 -8.40 -3.49
CA ALA A 69 14.20 -7.31 -4.41
C ALA A 69 14.34 -7.79 -5.86
N GLU A 70 14.96 -8.95 -6.06
CA GLU A 70 15.20 -9.49 -7.40
C GLU A 70 13.91 -9.97 -8.06
N GLY A 71 13.04 -10.69 -7.34
CA GLY A 71 11.74 -11.11 -7.87
C GLY A 71 10.86 -9.92 -8.23
N LEU A 72 10.84 -8.85 -7.40
CA LEU A 72 10.09 -7.64 -7.71
C LEU A 72 10.63 -6.92 -8.96
N LYS A 73 11.95 -6.88 -9.13
CA LYS A 73 12.60 -6.32 -10.33
C LYS A 73 12.21 -7.11 -11.58
N GLN A 74 12.27 -8.44 -11.52
CA GLN A 74 11.90 -9.33 -12.61
C GLN A 74 10.41 -9.23 -12.94
N ALA A 75 9.53 -9.19 -11.93
CA ALA A 75 8.09 -9.03 -12.15
C ALA A 75 7.77 -7.75 -12.96
N ARG A 76 8.44 -6.64 -12.63
CA ARG A 76 8.31 -5.39 -13.39
C ARG A 76 8.85 -5.53 -14.82
N GLN A 77 10.04 -6.14 -15.00
CA GLN A 77 10.64 -6.34 -16.31
C GLN A 77 9.75 -7.19 -17.22
N ASN A 78 9.22 -8.29 -16.69
CA ASN A 78 8.31 -9.19 -17.41
C ASN A 78 6.99 -8.51 -17.75
N ALA A 79 6.44 -7.69 -16.85
CA ALA A 79 5.22 -6.93 -17.15
C ALA A 79 5.43 -5.99 -18.37
N ILE A 80 6.56 -5.28 -18.43
CA ILE A 80 6.89 -4.41 -19.56
C ILE A 80 7.17 -5.24 -20.83
N LEU A 81 7.98 -6.30 -20.72
CA LEU A 81 8.30 -7.19 -21.83
C LEU A 81 7.03 -7.79 -22.46
N ASN A 82 6.13 -8.33 -21.65
CA ASN A 82 4.89 -8.94 -22.12
C ASN A 82 3.99 -7.93 -22.84
N ALA A 83 3.91 -6.70 -22.34
CA ALA A 83 3.14 -5.64 -23.01
C ALA A 83 3.72 -5.31 -24.39
N ASN A 84 5.05 -5.20 -24.49
CA ASN A 84 5.73 -4.90 -25.77
C ASN A 84 5.73 -6.08 -26.73
N TYR A 85 5.68 -7.32 -26.23
CA TYR A 85 5.59 -8.51 -27.07
C TYR A 85 4.23 -8.64 -27.77
N ILE A 86 3.14 -8.17 -27.14
CA ILE A 86 1.78 -8.22 -27.69
C ILE A 86 1.49 -7.05 -28.64
N ALA A 87 2.10 -5.88 -28.39
CA ALA A 87 1.89 -4.64 -29.13
C ALA A 87 2.21 -4.77 -30.63
#